data_AF-A0A510JJL2-F1
#
_entry.id   AF-A0A510JJL2-F1
#
_cell.length_a   1.000
_cell.length_b   1.000
_cell.length_c   1.000
_cell.angle_alpha   90.00
_cell.angle_beta   90.00
_cell.angle_gamma   90.00
#
_symmetry.space_group_name_H-M   'P 1'
#
loop_
_entity.id
_entity.type
_entity.pdbx_description
1 polymer ?
#
loop_
_entity_poly.entity_id
_entity_poly.type
_entity_poly.pdbx_seq_one_letter_code
_entity_poly.pdbx_strand_id
1 'polypeptide(L)'
;MRIAVSISGDAKKARQSSDTILFRKNNFKQYFKEKDDYKKYMYGYYCYQYLLDIEKKEENYGMDKYGNALRYGKYAVVSVVSKSFIKDLDIKEYESVIKEKTDIIINKWLDFENEIVEKPENETYFYKYQEKEDTKTVYNFDGYYKGKTINQDLQNFNFNVNYQE
;
A
#
# COMPACT_ATOMS: atom_id res chain seq x y z
N MET A 1 -1.07 -9.59 -11.66
CA MET A 1 -2.40 -9.39 -11.03
C MET A 1 -2.38 -8.47 -9.83
N ARG A 2 -1.64 -8.76 -8.74
CA ARG A 2 -1.70 -7.95 -7.49
C ARG A 2 -1.49 -6.46 -7.71
N ILE A 3 -0.52 -6.09 -8.55
CA ILE A 3 -0.28 -4.70 -8.96
C ILE A 3 -1.54 -4.06 -9.55
N ALA A 4 -2.18 -4.67 -10.55
CA ALA A 4 -3.42 -4.15 -11.13
C ALA A 4 -4.55 -3.98 -10.09
N VAL A 5 -4.66 -4.91 -9.13
CA VAL A 5 -5.64 -4.81 -8.04
C VAL A 5 -5.31 -3.63 -7.10
N SER A 6 -4.05 -3.46 -6.70
CA SER A 6 -3.60 -2.32 -5.90
C SER A 6 -3.90 -0.99 -6.58
N ILE A 7 -3.58 -0.88 -7.87
CA ILE A 7 -3.77 0.35 -8.65
C ILE A 7 -5.25 0.72 -8.80
N SER A 8 -6.14 -0.27 -8.72
CA SER A 8 -7.59 -0.04 -8.69
C SER A 8 -8.11 0.48 -7.33
N GLY A 9 -7.25 0.67 -6.34
CA GLY A 9 -7.62 1.11 -5.00
C GLY A 9 -7.92 -0.02 -4.02
N ASP A 10 -7.75 -1.29 -4.41
CA ASP A 10 -8.10 -2.45 -3.58
C ASP A 10 -6.86 -3.14 -3.00
N ALA A 11 -6.12 -2.39 -2.18
CA ALA A 11 -4.92 -2.87 -1.49
C ALA A 11 -5.19 -4.09 -0.61
N LYS A 12 -6.36 -4.11 0.06
CA LYS A 12 -6.86 -5.27 0.80
C LYS A 12 -6.85 -6.52 -0.06
N LYS A 13 -7.56 -6.53 -1.19
CA LYS A 13 -7.68 -7.72 -2.04
C LYS A 13 -6.35 -8.10 -2.64
N ALA A 14 -5.51 -7.12 -2.98
CA ALA A 14 -4.15 -7.33 -3.45
C ALA A 14 -3.27 -8.04 -2.41
N ARG A 15 -3.47 -7.79 -1.11
CA ARG A 15 -2.76 -8.47 -0.01
C ARG A 15 -3.39 -9.80 0.39
N GLN A 16 -4.71 -9.86 0.52
CA GLN A 16 -5.46 -10.98 1.10
C GLN A 16 -5.62 -12.17 0.15
N SER A 17 -5.84 -11.91 -1.14
CA SER A 17 -6.27 -12.97 -2.07
C SER A 17 -5.13 -13.91 -2.43
N SER A 18 -5.43 -15.20 -2.60
CA SER A 18 -4.50 -16.15 -3.22
C SER A 18 -4.40 -15.93 -4.72
N ASP A 19 -3.35 -16.47 -5.35
CA ASP A 19 -3.19 -16.38 -6.80
C ASP A 19 -4.32 -17.10 -7.53
N THR A 20 -4.80 -18.24 -7.01
CA THR A 20 -5.98 -18.95 -7.55
C THR A 20 -7.22 -18.05 -7.61
N ILE A 21 -7.41 -17.16 -6.64
CA ILE A 21 -8.51 -16.18 -6.67
C ILE A 21 -8.21 -15.08 -7.67
N LEU A 22 -7.03 -14.45 -7.58
CA LEU A 22 -6.66 -13.29 -8.38
C LEU A 22 -6.65 -13.58 -9.88
N PHE A 23 -6.23 -14.78 -10.27
CA PHE A 23 -6.11 -15.18 -11.68
C PHE A 23 -7.41 -15.78 -12.27
N ARG A 24 -8.54 -15.70 -11.56
CA ARG A 24 -9.85 -16.03 -12.14
C ARG A 24 -10.17 -15.08 -13.30
N LYS A 25 -10.74 -15.60 -14.39
CA LYS A 25 -11.10 -14.85 -15.61
C LYS A 25 -11.88 -13.56 -15.33
N ASN A 26 -12.80 -13.59 -14.36
CA ASN A 26 -13.60 -12.41 -14.00
C ASN A 26 -12.74 -11.28 -13.42
N ASN A 27 -11.71 -11.60 -12.63
CA ASN A 27 -10.79 -10.59 -12.10
C ASN A 27 -9.93 -9.99 -13.22
N PHE A 28 -9.48 -10.78 -14.20
CA PHE A 28 -8.79 -10.24 -15.38
C PHE A 28 -9.65 -9.20 -16.10
N LYS A 29 -10.90 -9.52 -16.41
CA LYS A 29 -11.83 -8.57 -17.05
C LYS A 29 -12.12 -7.33 -16.19
N GLN A 30 -12.17 -7.51 -14.88
CA GLN A 30 -12.40 -6.41 -13.94
C GLN A 30 -11.23 -5.43 -13.90
N TYR A 31 -10.00 -5.94 -13.89
CA TYR A 31 -8.80 -5.14 -13.63
C TYR A 31 -8.02 -4.76 -14.88
N PHE A 32 -8.23 -5.41 -16.03
CA PHE A 32 -7.60 -5.07 -17.30
C PHE A 32 -8.71 -4.68 -18.29
N LYS A 33 -9.21 -3.45 -18.14
CA LYS A 33 -10.32 -2.93 -18.95
C LYS A 33 -9.83 -2.36 -20.27
N GLU A 34 -8.92 -1.39 -20.21
CA GLU A 34 -8.41 -0.70 -21.39
C GLU A 34 -7.00 -1.18 -21.72
N LYS A 35 -6.73 -1.40 -23.01
CA LYS A 35 -5.41 -1.83 -23.48
C LYS A 35 -4.32 -0.80 -23.16
N ASP A 36 -4.68 0.48 -23.14
CA ASP A 36 -3.77 1.60 -22.94
C ASP A 36 -3.41 1.86 -21.47
N ASP A 37 -4.06 1.16 -20.52
CA ASP A 37 -3.73 1.24 -19.09
C ASP A 37 -2.40 0.55 -18.73
N TYR A 38 -1.75 -0.11 -19.69
CA TYR A 38 -0.47 -0.80 -19.47
C TYR A 38 0.60 0.12 -18.86
N LYS A 39 0.61 1.41 -19.24
CA LYS A 39 1.50 2.41 -18.66
C LYS A 39 1.31 2.56 -17.15
N LYS A 40 0.06 2.58 -16.69
CA LYS A 40 -0.29 2.66 -15.27
C LYS A 40 0.10 1.38 -14.51
N TYR A 41 -0.07 0.21 -15.14
CA TYR A 41 0.40 -1.06 -14.57
C TYR A 41 1.92 -1.10 -14.45
N MET A 42 2.65 -0.62 -15.47
CA MET A 42 4.11 -0.48 -15.41
C MET A 42 4.54 0.49 -14.30
N TYR A 43 3.88 1.64 -14.18
CA TYR A 43 4.15 2.62 -13.11
C TYR A 43 4.02 1.99 -11.72
N GLY A 44 2.92 1.27 -11.45
CA GLY A 44 2.74 0.54 -10.18
C GLY A 44 3.76 -0.60 -9.99
N TYR A 45 4.18 -1.28 -11.06
CA TYR A 45 5.20 -2.31 -11.00
C TYR A 45 6.57 -1.75 -10.64
N TYR A 46 6.98 -0.63 -11.23
CA TYR A 46 8.24 0.04 -10.89
C TYR A 46 8.24 0.52 -9.44
N CYS A 47 7.12 1.04 -8.93
CA CYS A 47 6.97 1.36 -7.51
C CYS A 47 7.22 0.12 -6.64
N TYR A 48 6.58 -1.00 -6.97
CA TYR A 48 6.76 -2.26 -6.24
C TYR A 48 8.21 -2.77 -6.28
N GLN A 49 8.88 -2.70 -7.44
CA GLN A 49 10.30 -3.07 -7.55
C GLN A 49 11.18 -2.17 -6.67
N TYR A 50 10.91 -0.86 -6.68
CA TYR A 50 11.65 0.07 -5.84
C TYR A 50 11.48 -0.23 -4.35
N LEU A 51 10.27 -0.56 -3.89
CA LEU A 51 10.02 -0.98 -2.51
C LEU A 51 10.79 -2.26 -2.14
N LEU A 52 10.91 -3.23 -3.06
CA LEU A 52 11.73 -4.43 -2.84
C LEU A 52 13.21 -4.08 -2.72
N ASP A 53 13.70 -3.10 -3.48
CA ASP A 53 15.09 -2.69 -3.44
C ASP A 53 15.44 -1.88 -2.19
N ILE A 54 14.50 -1.12 -1.64
CA ILE A 54 14.64 -0.49 -0.32
C ILE A 54 14.64 -1.57 0.75
N GLU A 55 13.68 -2.50 0.73
CA GLU A 55 13.57 -3.59 1.72
C GLU A 55 14.87 -4.40 1.84
N LYS A 56 15.53 -4.73 0.72
CA LYS A 56 16.79 -5.49 0.71
C LYS A 56 17.94 -4.77 1.45
N LYS A 57 17.87 -3.45 1.60
CA LYS A 57 18.92 -2.62 2.22
C LYS A 57 18.64 -2.31 3.68
N GLU A 58 17.44 -2.63 4.16
CA GLU A 58 16.99 -2.28 5.50
C GLU A 58 16.96 -3.52 6.39
N GLU A 59 17.48 -3.37 7.61
CA GLU A 59 17.31 -4.39 8.64
C GLU A 59 15.86 -4.41 9.14
N ASN A 60 15.35 -5.58 9.51
CA ASN A 60 13.99 -5.75 10.01
C ASN A 60 12.94 -5.02 9.14
N TYR A 61 13.07 -5.12 7.81
CA TYR A 61 12.16 -4.48 6.85
C TYR A 61 12.06 -2.95 6.99
N GLY A 62 13.02 -2.29 7.65
CA GLY A 62 13.02 -0.84 7.86
C GLY A 62 11.87 -0.36 8.74
N MET A 63 11.35 -1.19 9.65
CA MET A 63 10.17 -0.86 10.46
C MET A 63 10.31 0.43 11.27
N ASP A 64 11.50 0.75 11.74
CA ASP A 64 11.75 1.98 12.53
C ASP A 64 11.66 3.26 11.68
N LYS A 65 11.78 3.14 10.35
CA LYS A 65 11.75 4.27 9.40
C LYS A 65 10.43 4.34 8.62
N TYR A 66 9.93 3.19 8.21
CA TYR A 66 8.85 3.07 7.23
C TYR A 66 7.63 2.32 7.78
N GLY A 67 7.61 2.01 9.09
CA GLY A 67 6.59 1.18 9.69
C GLY A 67 6.46 -0.15 8.96
N ASN A 68 5.24 -0.63 8.75
CA ASN A 68 5.00 -1.87 8.04
C ASN A 68 4.84 -1.68 6.52
N ALA A 69 5.19 -0.51 5.95
CA ALA A 69 5.14 -0.25 4.50
C ALA A 69 5.84 -1.35 3.69
N LEU A 70 7.08 -1.67 4.07
CA LEU A 70 7.89 -2.63 3.34
C LEU A 70 7.51 -4.06 3.70
N ARG A 71 7.04 -4.37 4.91
CA ARG A 71 6.72 -5.76 5.28
C ARG A 71 5.33 -6.20 4.81
N TYR A 72 4.29 -5.46 5.19
CA TYR A 72 2.89 -5.84 4.95
C TYR A 72 2.17 -4.89 3.99
N GLY A 73 2.63 -3.64 3.92
CA GLY A 73 1.97 -2.53 3.24
C GLY A 73 2.37 -2.29 1.79
N LYS A 74 3.25 -3.09 1.16
CA LYS A 74 3.78 -2.79 -0.18
C LYS A 74 2.68 -2.51 -1.21
N TYR A 75 1.62 -3.33 -1.19
CA TYR A 75 0.47 -3.19 -2.08
C TYR A 75 -0.42 -1.99 -1.76
N ALA A 76 -0.42 -1.53 -0.51
CA ALA A 76 -1.06 -0.28 -0.09
C ALA A 76 -0.26 0.92 -0.59
N VAL A 77 1.07 0.91 -0.42
CA VAL A 77 1.96 1.96 -0.96
C VAL A 77 1.79 2.08 -2.49
N VAL A 78 1.82 0.95 -3.22
CA VAL A 78 1.57 0.95 -4.67
C VAL A 78 0.22 1.57 -5.02
N SER A 79 -0.82 1.29 -4.23
CA SER A 79 -2.15 1.87 -4.44
C SER A 79 -2.12 3.40 -4.30
N VAL A 80 -1.48 3.94 -3.26
CA VAL A 80 -1.36 5.39 -3.04
C VAL A 80 -0.49 6.04 -4.11
N VAL A 81 0.71 5.51 -4.39
CA VAL A 81 1.64 6.03 -5.40
C VAL A 81 0.98 6.06 -6.78
N SER A 82 0.18 5.05 -7.13
CA SER A 82 -0.46 4.99 -8.45
C SER A 82 -1.50 6.07 -8.71
N LYS A 83 -1.96 6.79 -7.68
CA LYS A 83 -2.85 7.96 -7.82
C LYS A 83 -2.12 9.17 -8.40
N SER A 84 -0.79 9.25 -8.31
CA SER A 84 0.01 10.32 -8.95
C SER A 84 0.46 9.98 -10.38
N PHE A 85 -0.12 8.95 -11.01
CA PHE A 85 0.21 8.57 -12.37
C PHE A 85 -0.27 9.63 -13.37
N ILE A 86 0.64 10.06 -14.25
CA ILE A 86 0.37 11.00 -15.33
C ILE A 86 0.43 10.23 -16.67
N LYS A 87 -0.67 10.25 -17.44
CA LYS A 87 -0.82 9.45 -18.67
C LYS A 87 0.25 9.74 -19.74
N ASP A 88 0.60 11.02 -19.85
CA ASP A 88 1.52 11.53 -20.87
C ASP A 88 2.97 11.65 -20.38
N LEU A 89 3.28 11.12 -19.19
CA LEU A 89 4.64 11.04 -18.68
C LEU A 89 5.51 10.19 -19.62
N ASP A 90 6.71 10.67 -19.97
CA ASP A 90 7.68 9.91 -20.75
C ASP A 90 8.19 8.74 -19.90
N ILE A 91 8.27 7.55 -20.50
CA ILE A 91 8.80 6.34 -19.85
C ILE A 91 10.21 6.55 -19.28
N LYS A 92 11.01 7.44 -19.88
CA LYS A 92 12.35 7.81 -19.37
C LYS A 92 12.32 8.51 -18.01
N GLU A 93 11.20 9.15 -17.68
CA GLU A 93 11.02 9.87 -16.42
C GLU A 93 10.34 9.00 -15.35
N TYR A 94 9.89 7.78 -15.70
CA TYR A 94 9.16 6.92 -14.76
C TYR A 94 10.00 6.62 -13.54
N GLU A 95 11.26 6.22 -13.71
CA GLU A 95 12.09 5.81 -12.60
C GLU A 95 12.30 6.94 -11.59
N SER A 96 12.66 8.15 -12.05
CA SER A 96 12.89 9.29 -11.15
C SER A 96 11.60 9.73 -10.44
N VAL A 97 10.51 9.91 -11.19
CA VAL A 97 9.23 10.35 -10.63
C VAL A 97 8.66 9.32 -9.65
N ILE A 98 8.72 8.03 -9.99
CA ILE A 98 8.20 6.97 -9.13
C ILE A 98 8.99 6.89 -7.84
N LYS A 99 10.33 7.01 -7.89
CA LYS A 99 11.17 7.03 -6.68
C LYS A 99 10.81 8.22 -5.80
N GLU A 100 10.77 9.43 -6.37
CA GLU A 100 10.39 10.64 -5.63
C GLU A 100 9.02 10.48 -4.94
N LYS A 101 7.99 10.04 -5.68
CA LYS A 101 6.65 9.87 -5.10
C LYS A 101 6.59 8.74 -4.08
N THR A 102 7.32 7.65 -4.31
CA THR A 102 7.40 6.54 -3.36
C THR A 102 8.07 7.00 -2.06
N ASP A 103 9.17 7.73 -2.14
CA ASP A 103 9.90 8.26 -0.99
C ASP A 103 9.03 9.19 -0.15
N ILE A 104 8.32 10.13 -0.79
CA ILE A 104 7.36 11.01 -0.08
C ILE A 104 6.34 10.19 0.71
N ILE A 105 5.79 9.13 0.10
CA ILE A 105 4.74 8.31 0.72
C ILE A 105 5.28 7.44 1.84
N ILE A 106 6.40 6.73 1.64
CA ILE A 106 6.94 5.83 2.66
C ILE A 106 7.51 6.59 3.87
N ASN A 107 8.03 7.80 3.66
CA ASN A 107 8.53 8.65 4.76
C ASN A 107 7.39 9.17 5.66
N LYS A 108 6.15 9.16 5.17
CA LYS A 108 4.93 9.54 5.89
C LYS A 108 4.19 8.33 6.46
N TRP A 109 4.72 7.13 6.28
CA TRP A 109 3.97 5.90 6.52
C TRP A 109 3.84 5.57 8.01
N LEU A 110 4.83 5.95 8.82
CA LEU A 110 4.71 5.84 10.28
C LEU A 110 3.60 6.74 10.81
N ASP A 111 3.49 7.97 10.31
CA ASP A 111 2.40 8.88 10.70
C ASP A 111 1.03 8.28 10.35
N PHE A 112 0.92 7.68 9.15
CA PHE A 112 -0.26 6.93 8.75
C PHE A 112 -0.58 5.78 9.70
N GLU A 113 0.42 4.95 10.03
CA GLU A 113 0.22 3.81 10.93
C GLU A 113 -0.13 4.23 12.36
N ASN A 114 0.47 5.30 12.85
CA ASN A 114 0.15 5.88 14.16
C ASN A 114 -1.29 6.40 14.20
N GLU A 115 -1.77 7.05 13.14
CA GLU A 115 -3.16 7.53 13.07
C GLU A 115 -4.15 6.36 13.06
N ILE A 116 -3.92 5.33 12.23
CA ILE A 116 -4.88 4.22 12.07
C ILE A 116 -4.92 3.28 13.26
N VAL A 117 -3.86 3.21 14.08
CA VAL A 117 -3.85 2.46 15.34
C VAL A 117 -4.84 3.04 16.35
N GLU A 118 -5.00 4.36 16.36
CA GLU A 118 -5.88 5.06 17.31
C GLU A 118 -7.34 5.14 16.84
N LYS A 119 -7.65 4.68 15.61
CA LYS A 119 -9.01 4.70 15.06
C LYS A 119 -9.90 3.61 15.67
N PRO A 120 -11.08 3.95 16.22
CA PRO A 120 -12.03 2.96 16.75
C PRO A 120 -12.43 1.89 15.74
N GLU A 121 -12.53 2.25 14.45
CA GLU A 121 -12.87 1.31 13.38
C GLU A 121 -11.84 0.18 13.20
N ASN A 122 -10.62 0.38 13.73
CA ASN A 122 -9.51 -0.54 13.68
C ASN A 122 -9.27 -1.31 14.99
N GLU A 123 -10.17 -1.19 15.99
CA GLU A 123 -10.02 -1.85 17.31
C GLU A 123 -9.85 -3.37 17.20
N THR A 124 -10.42 -3.99 16.17
CA THR A 124 -10.28 -5.44 15.92
C THR A 124 -8.85 -5.86 15.55
N TYR A 125 -8.01 -4.92 15.13
CA TYR A 125 -6.60 -5.13 14.78
C TYR A 125 -5.65 -4.57 15.84
N PHE A 126 -6.06 -3.48 16.50
CA PHE A 126 -5.25 -2.75 17.48
C PHE A 126 -6.08 -2.53 18.75
N TYR A 127 -5.74 -3.23 19.82
CA TYR A 127 -6.47 -3.12 21.07
C TYR A 127 -5.57 -3.28 22.28
N LYS A 128 -6.01 -2.69 23.39
CA LYS A 128 -5.37 -2.80 24.69
C LYS A 128 -6.15 -3.79 25.54
N TYR A 129 -5.44 -4.63 26.28
CA TYR A 129 -6.04 -5.54 27.25
C TYR A 129 -5.20 -5.57 28.53
N GLN A 130 -5.85 -5.87 29.65
CA GLN A 130 -5.17 -6.03 30.94
C GLN A 130 -4.63 -7.45 31.05
N GLU A 131 -3.35 -7.57 31.36
CA GLU A 131 -2.74 -8.84 31.76
C GLU A 131 -2.07 -8.64 33.12
N LYS A 132 -2.76 -9.11 34.18
CA LYS A 132 -2.40 -8.85 35.58
C LYS A 132 -2.42 -7.35 35.88
N GLU A 133 -1.29 -6.77 36.28
CA GLU A 133 -1.14 -5.33 36.59
C GLU A 133 -0.66 -4.51 35.38
N ASP A 134 -0.34 -5.16 34.25
CA ASP A 134 0.20 -4.51 33.05
C ASP A 134 -0.89 -4.35 31.97
N THR A 135 -0.92 -3.16 31.37
CA THR A 135 -1.68 -2.94 30.13
C THR A 135 -0.84 -3.34 28.93
N LYS A 136 -1.28 -4.34 28.16
CA LYS A 136 -0.62 -4.73 26.91
C LYS A 136 -1.38 -4.22 25.70
N THR A 137 -0.64 -3.84 24.67
CA THR A 137 -1.21 -3.43 23.37
C THR A 137 -0.91 -4.50 22.32
N VAL A 138 -1.94 -4.92 21.59
CA VAL A 138 -1.82 -5.81 20.43
C VAL A 138 -1.70 -4.97 19.17
N TYR A 139 -0.70 -5.28 18.33
CA TYR A 139 -0.52 -4.68 17.02
C TYR A 139 -0.59 -5.73 15.91
N ASN A 140 -1.78 -5.95 15.35
CA ASN A 140 -1.98 -6.92 14.25
C ASN A 140 -1.93 -6.25 12.88
N PHE A 141 -0.77 -5.72 12.49
CA PHE A 141 -0.60 -5.09 11.18
C PHE A 141 -0.83 -6.07 10.01
N ASP A 142 -0.43 -7.34 10.12
CA ASP A 142 -0.70 -8.33 9.06
C ASP A 142 -2.21 -8.52 8.84
N GLY A 143 -2.99 -8.55 9.92
CA GLY A 143 -4.45 -8.58 9.88
C GLY A 143 -5.05 -7.30 9.31
N TYR A 144 -4.54 -6.14 9.73
CA TYR A 144 -4.99 -4.83 9.24
C TYR A 144 -4.83 -4.67 7.73
N TYR A 145 -3.66 -5.02 7.16
CA TYR A 145 -3.43 -4.93 5.71
C TYR A 145 -4.24 -5.94 4.87
N LYS A 146 -4.84 -6.95 5.51
CA LYS A 146 -5.84 -7.85 4.92
C LYS A 146 -7.28 -7.44 5.29
N GLY A 147 -7.40 -6.42 6.13
CA GLY A 147 -8.59 -5.99 6.81
C GLY A 147 -9.52 -5.15 5.95
N LYS A 148 -10.70 -4.84 6.49
CA LYS A 148 -11.75 -4.12 5.74
C LYS A 148 -11.52 -2.61 5.64
N THR A 149 -10.72 -2.05 6.54
CA THR A 149 -10.57 -0.60 6.75
C THR A 149 -9.44 0.02 5.93
N ILE A 150 -8.37 -0.74 5.63
CA ILE A 150 -7.18 -0.25 4.92
C ILE A 150 -7.49 0.57 3.65
N ASN A 151 -8.42 0.13 2.79
CA ASN A 151 -8.70 0.85 1.56
C ASN A 151 -9.28 2.25 1.83
N GLN A 152 -10.14 2.40 2.86
CA GLN A 152 -10.71 3.69 3.25
C GLN A 152 -9.67 4.55 3.99
N ASP A 153 -8.87 3.95 4.86
CA ASP A 153 -7.82 4.65 5.59
C ASP A 153 -6.78 5.27 4.64
N LEU A 154 -6.39 4.57 3.57
CA LEU A 154 -5.51 5.10 2.52
C LEU A 154 -6.13 6.21 1.67
N GLN A 155 -7.46 6.32 1.65
CA GLN A 155 -8.16 7.42 0.97
C GLN A 155 -8.25 8.65 1.87
N ASN A 156 -8.44 8.45 3.16
CA ASN A 156 -8.66 9.52 4.13
C ASN A 156 -7.35 10.17 4.60
N PHE A 157 -6.24 9.45 4.57
CA PHE A 157 -4.96 9.97 5.02
C PHE A 157 -4.29 10.90 3.98
N ASN A 158 -3.75 12.02 4.45
CA ASN A 158 -3.03 12.98 3.61
C ASN A 158 -1.52 12.68 3.55
N PHE A 159 -1.11 12.00 2.48
CA PHE A 159 0.31 11.72 2.19
C PHE A 159 1.11 12.92 1.65
N ASN A 160 0.52 14.13 1.56
CA ASN A 160 1.14 15.33 0.95
C ASN A 160 1.63 15.10 -0.49
N VAL A 161 0.88 14.32 -1.29
CA VAL A 161 1.16 14.12 -2.70
C VAL A 161 0.11 14.87 -3.51
N ASN A 162 0.54 15.68 -4.46
CA ASN A 162 -0.37 16.31 -5.43
C ASN A 162 -0.90 15.22 -6.37
N TYR A 163 -2.18 14.88 -6.21
CA TYR A 163 -2.90 14.04 -7.15
C TYR A 163 -3.48 14.94 -8.25
N GLN A 164 -3.38 14.52 -9.52
CA GLN A 164 -4.12 15.19 -10.58
C GLN A 164 -5.57 14.65 -10.55
N GLU A 165 -6.54 15.56 -10.50
CA GLU A 165 -7.98 15.26 -10.58
C GLU A 165 -8.37 14.72 -11.96
#